data_AF-A0A379FFR9-F1
#
_entry.id   AF-A0A379FFR9-F1
#
_cell.length_a   1.000
_cell.length_b   1.000
_cell.length_c   1.000
_cell.angle_alpha   90.00
_cell.angle_beta   90.00
_cell.angle_gamma   90.00
#
_symmetry.space_group_name_H-M   'P 1'
#
loop_
_entity.id
_entity.type
_entity.pdbx_description
1 polymer ?
#
loop_
_entity_poly.entity_id
_entity_poly.type
_entity_poly.pdbx_seq_one_letter_code
_entity_poly.pdbx_strand_id
1 'polypeptide(L)'
;MAKDFRDITLALAGICQASRLVQQIAYQGNADEKYVEVMVNSIFNINPTSTLDVYGNQISHLKLGFQTIKAIHQAVRREKLTFELMTYQQGLINLERIINKNNDYSSHLSQKISQLERQKNYFEPLSDGLFNALAGVYSDAVSPVGPKIQVNGSIELLKNPIIQAKVRGLLLTGLRSAVLWRQVGGRRFDFLLHQKTILRQTDDFLAQC
;
A
#
# COMPACT_ATOMS: atom_id res chain seq x y z
N MET A 1 3.16 27.88 -3.13
CA MET A 1 2.19 27.14 -2.28
C MET A 1 2.96 26.26 -1.31
N ALA A 2 2.67 26.34 -0.01
CA ALA A 2 3.27 25.43 0.96
C ALA A 2 2.78 24.00 0.68
N LYS A 3 3.67 23.02 0.85
CA LYS A 3 3.36 21.61 0.67
C LYS A 3 2.40 21.15 1.76
N ASP A 4 1.25 20.58 1.40
CA ASP A 4 0.30 20.07 2.37
C ASP A 4 0.73 18.68 2.87
N PHE A 5 1.22 18.64 4.12
CA PHE A 5 1.68 17.40 4.74
C PHE A 5 0.54 16.53 5.26
N ARG A 6 -0.70 17.05 5.35
CA ARG A 6 -1.85 16.28 5.81
C ARG A 6 -2.12 15.12 4.84
N ASP A 7 -2.38 15.46 3.57
CA ASP A 7 -2.71 14.48 2.53
C ASP A 7 -1.52 13.57 2.19
N ILE A 8 -0.31 14.12 2.22
CA ILE A 8 0.92 13.33 2.07
C ILE A 8 1.04 12.28 3.17
N THR A 9 0.73 12.63 4.42
CA THR A 9 0.81 11.70 5.55
C THR A 9 -0.30 10.64 5.46
N LEU A 10 -1.51 11.00 5.04
CA LEU A 10 -2.60 10.04 4.78
C LEU A 10 -2.20 9.02 3.71
N ALA A 11 -1.71 9.49 2.56
CA ALA A 11 -1.32 8.60 1.48
C ALA A 11 -0.10 7.73 1.85
N LEU A 12 0.87 8.30 2.57
CA LEU A 12 2.01 7.57 3.11
C LEU A 12 1.57 6.47 4.08
N ALA A 13 0.56 6.73 4.93
CA ALA A 13 0.01 5.74 5.83
C ALA A 13 -0.60 4.56 5.06
N GLY A 14 -1.25 4.80 3.91
CA GLY A 14 -1.71 3.72 3.03
C GLY A 14 -0.57 2.82 2.53
N ILE A 15 0.57 3.39 2.11
CA ILE A 15 1.76 2.61 1.70
C ILE A 15 2.30 1.77 2.87
N CYS A 16 2.40 2.37 4.05
CA CYS A 16 2.89 1.71 5.26
C CYS A 16 1.92 0.63 5.75
N GLN A 17 0.61 0.86 5.65
CA GLN A 17 -0.44 -0.10 5.98
C GLN A 17 -0.35 -1.33 5.09
N ALA A 18 -0.29 -1.14 3.77
CA ALA A 18 -0.10 -2.24 2.82
C ALA A 18 1.18 -3.04 3.13
N SER A 19 2.30 -2.36 3.36
CA SER A 19 3.58 -2.98 3.71
C SER A 19 3.48 -3.83 4.98
N ARG A 20 2.79 -3.33 6.01
CA ARG A 20 2.59 -4.07 7.26
C ARG A 20 1.69 -5.28 7.09
N LEU A 21 0.59 -5.15 6.33
CA LEU A 21 -0.31 -6.27 6.04
C LEU A 21 0.40 -7.36 5.24
N VAL A 22 1.23 -6.99 4.25
CA VAL A 22 2.08 -7.93 3.51
C VAL A 22 3.00 -8.70 4.46
N GLN A 23 3.69 -7.99 5.37
CA GLN A 23 4.55 -8.63 6.38
C GLN A 23 3.75 -9.59 7.29
N GLN A 24 2.59 -9.17 7.80
CA GLN A 24 1.75 -10.01 8.66
C GLN A 24 1.30 -11.28 7.92
N ILE A 25 0.76 -11.14 6.71
CA ILE A 25 0.34 -12.28 5.89
C ILE A 25 1.51 -13.23 5.59
N ALA A 26 2.70 -12.70 5.27
CA ALA A 26 3.86 -13.52 4.95
C ALA A 26 4.42 -14.30 6.15
N TYR A 27 4.32 -13.75 7.37
CA TYR A 27 4.82 -14.38 8.59
C TYR A 27 3.78 -15.20 9.36
N GLN A 28 2.52 -14.80 9.33
CA GLN A 28 1.43 -15.30 10.19
C GLN A 28 0.29 -15.94 9.41
N GLY A 29 0.20 -15.68 8.09
CA GLY A 29 -0.84 -16.23 7.22
C GLY A 29 -2.17 -15.47 7.29
N ASN A 30 -2.30 -14.56 8.25
CA ASN A 30 -3.47 -13.69 8.44
C ASN A 30 -3.02 -12.26 8.81
N ALA A 31 -3.99 -11.35 8.77
CA ALA A 31 -3.90 -9.99 9.27
C ALA A 31 -5.32 -9.54 9.66
N ASP A 32 -5.46 -8.43 10.38
CA ASP A 32 -6.77 -7.90 10.74
C ASP A 32 -7.55 -7.49 9.47
N GLU A 33 -8.66 -8.21 9.25
CA GLU A 33 -9.47 -8.12 8.05
C GLU A 33 -10.03 -6.72 7.81
N LYS A 34 -10.23 -5.90 8.85
CA LYS A 34 -10.72 -4.52 8.70
C LYS A 34 -9.73 -3.68 7.91
N TYR A 35 -8.44 -3.76 8.23
CA TYR A 35 -7.42 -3.03 7.48
C TYR A 35 -7.19 -3.61 6.09
N VAL A 36 -7.31 -4.95 5.94
CA VAL A 36 -7.25 -5.60 4.63
C VAL A 36 -8.37 -5.12 3.73
N GLU A 37 -9.61 -5.07 4.23
CA GLU A 37 -10.77 -4.60 3.50
C GLU A 37 -10.64 -3.14 3.06
N VAL A 38 -10.20 -2.26 3.95
CA VAL A 38 -9.89 -0.85 3.62
C VAL A 38 -8.92 -0.78 2.45
N MET A 39 -7.82 -1.53 2.53
CA MET A 39 -6.78 -1.50 1.48
C MET A 39 -7.30 -2.08 0.16
N VAL A 40 -8.03 -3.20 0.19
CA VAL A 40 -8.63 -3.81 -1.00
C VAL A 40 -9.63 -2.85 -1.65
N ASN A 41 -10.52 -2.24 -0.86
CA ASN A 41 -11.50 -1.27 -1.35
C ASN A 41 -10.85 -0.01 -1.94
N SER A 42 -9.67 0.39 -1.44
CA SER A 42 -8.94 1.54 -1.99
C SER A 42 -8.62 1.40 -3.49
N ILE A 43 -8.42 0.18 -4.01
CA ILE A 43 -8.18 -0.07 -5.45
C ILE A 43 -9.39 0.33 -6.30
N PHE A 44 -10.59 0.12 -5.76
CA PHE A 44 -11.85 0.32 -6.49
C PHE A 44 -12.39 1.74 -6.36
N ASN A 45 -11.85 2.56 -5.45
CA ASN A 45 -12.17 3.99 -5.42
C ASN A 45 -11.29 4.72 -6.44
N ILE A 46 -11.70 4.68 -7.72
CA ILE A 46 -10.95 5.25 -8.86
C ILE A 46 -11.03 6.79 -8.87
N ASN A 47 -12.19 7.35 -8.52
CA ASN A 47 -12.43 8.81 -8.53
C ASN A 47 -12.74 9.34 -7.12
N PRO A 48 -11.76 9.34 -6.21
CA PRO A 48 -11.97 9.79 -4.85
C PRO A 48 -12.17 11.32 -4.78
N THR A 49 -13.07 11.75 -3.92
CA THR A 49 -13.36 13.18 -3.64
C THR A 49 -12.31 13.84 -2.73
N SER A 50 -11.55 13.04 -1.98
CA SER A 50 -10.45 13.48 -1.14
C SER A 50 -9.42 12.37 -0.93
N THR A 51 -8.24 12.72 -0.40
CA THR A 51 -7.22 11.72 -0.03
C THR A 51 -7.73 10.72 1.01
N LEU A 52 -8.61 11.13 1.92
CA LEU A 52 -9.17 10.24 2.94
C LEU A 52 -10.29 9.35 2.40
N ASP A 53 -11.02 9.81 1.38
CA ASP A 53 -12.10 9.09 0.71
C ASP A 53 -11.63 7.77 0.09
N VAL A 54 -10.38 7.76 -0.39
CA VAL A 54 -9.66 6.55 -0.80
C VAL A 54 -9.77 5.41 0.21
N TYR A 55 -9.69 5.76 1.49
CA TYR A 55 -9.65 4.83 2.61
C TYR A 55 -10.98 4.83 3.36
N GLY A 56 -12.08 5.29 2.75
CA GLY A 56 -13.42 5.24 3.33
C GLY A 56 -13.78 6.39 4.27
N ASN A 57 -13.13 7.56 4.14
CA ASN A 57 -13.44 8.78 4.91
C ASN A 57 -13.30 8.66 6.44
N GLN A 58 -12.55 7.68 6.96
CA GLN A 58 -12.30 7.52 8.40
C GLN A 58 -10.80 7.45 8.68
N ILE A 59 -10.31 8.28 9.61
CA ILE A 59 -8.88 8.31 9.98
C ILE A 59 -8.44 6.99 10.62
N SER A 60 -9.31 6.37 11.42
CA SER A 60 -9.07 5.09 12.09
C SER A 60 -8.77 3.94 11.11
N HIS A 61 -9.25 4.00 9.87
CA HIS A 61 -8.96 3.02 8.82
C HIS A 61 -7.47 2.98 8.42
N LEU A 62 -6.70 4.01 8.75
CA LEU A 62 -5.25 4.12 8.50
C LEU A 62 -4.39 3.95 9.75
N LYS A 63 -4.99 3.59 10.89
CA LYS A 63 -4.30 3.47 12.19
C LYS A 63 -3.08 2.57 12.13
N LEU A 64 -3.18 1.40 11.47
CA LEU A 64 -2.07 0.48 11.27
C LEU A 64 -0.94 1.12 10.44
N GLY A 65 -1.31 1.88 9.40
CA GLY A 65 -0.39 2.68 8.59
C GLY A 65 0.38 3.71 9.41
N PHE A 66 -0.31 4.51 10.23
CA PHE A 66 0.31 5.51 11.10
C PHE A 66 1.23 4.89 12.15
N GLN A 67 0.79 3.80 12.80
CA GLN A 67 1.64 3.05 13.73
C GLN A 67 2.89 2.52 13.02
N THR A 68 2.75 2.06 11.77
CA THR A 68 3.87 1.58 10.98
C THR A 68 4.82 2.71 10.59
N ILE A 69 4.32 3.90 10.26
CA ILE A 69 5.15 5.11 10.07
C ILE A 69 5.99 5.36 11.33
N LYS A 70 5.38 5.36 12.52
CA LYS A 70 6.13 5.57 13.78
C LYS A 70 7.18 4.49 14.00
N ALA A 71 6.82 3.23 13.82
CA ALA A 71 7.75 2.10 14.00
C ALA A 71 8.98 2.24 13.10
N ILE A 72 8.79 2.60 11.81
CA ILE A 72 9.90 2.80 10.87
C ILE A 72 10.83 3.93 11.32
N HIS A 73 10.28 5.01 11.84
CA HIS A 73 11.08 6.18 12.25
C HIS A 73 11.72 6.05 13.64
N GLN A 74 11.08 5.32 14.56
CA GLN A 74 11.54 5.15 15.95
C GLN A 74 12.52 3.99 16.09
N ALA A 75 12.53 3.04 15.15
CA ALA A 75 13.48 1.95 15.19
C ALA A 75 14.92 2.48 15.19
N VAL A 76 15.68 2.09 16.20
CA VAL A 76 17.14 2.11 16.12
C VAL A 76 17.50 1.30 14.87
N ARG A 77 18.40 1.81 14.02
CA ARG A 77 18.71 1.38 12.63
C ARG A 77 19.02 -0.12 12.36
N ARG A 78 18.68 -1.06 13.25
CA ARG A 78 19.09 -2.48 13.26
C ARG A 78 17.96 -3.49 13.46
N GLU A 79 16.70 -3.10 13.61
CA GLU A 79 15.61 -4.08 13.67
C GLU A 79 15.27 -4.62 12.27
N LYS A 80 15.59 -5.90 12.04
CA LYS A 80 15.39 -6.60 10.75
C LYS A 80 13.97 -6.46 10.20
N LEU A 81 12.96 -6.63 11.05
CA LEU A 81 11.54 -6.54 10.65
C LEU A 81 11.14 -5.12 10.23
N THR A 82 11.74 -4.10 10.86
CA THR A 82 11.48 -2.71 10.48
C THR A 82 12.19 -2.33 9.18
N PHE A 83 13.40 -2.83 8.96
CA PHE A 83 14.12 -2.67 7.70
C PHE A 83 13.37 -3.30 6.51
N GLU A 84 12.71 -4.43 6.74
CA GLU A 84 11.87 -5.09 5.74
C GLU A 84 10.70 -4.18 5.30
N LEU A 85 10.01 -3.53 6.24
CA LEU A 85 8.93 -2.58 5.92
C LEU A 85 9.44 -1.38 5.12
N MET A 86 10.63 -0.86 5.44
CA MET A 86 11.28 0.20 4.65
C MET A 86 11.55 -0.26 3.22
N THR A 87 11.98 -1.52 3.05
CA THR A 87 12.27 -2.11 1.74
C THR A 87 11.00 -2.25 0.91
N TYR A 88 9.89 -2.68 1.52
CA TYR A 88 8.58 -2.74 0.85
C TYR A 88 8.09 -1.36 0.42
N GLN A 89 8.11 -0.38 1.33
CA GLN A 89 7.74 1.00 1.05
C GLN A 89 8.56 1.60 -0.10
N GLN A 90 9.88 1.46 -0.05
CA GLN A 90 10.77 1.99 -1.08
C GLN A 90 10.60 1.25 -2.41
N GLY A 91 10.32 -0.06 -2.38
CA GLY A 91 9.97 -0.85 -3.55
C GLY A 91 8.71 -0.35 -4.25
N LEU A 92 7.63 -0.11 -3.48
CA LEU A 92 6.36 0.42 -4.00
C LEU A 92 6.53 1.80 -4.61
N ILE A 93 7.24 2.71 -3.94
CA ILE A 93 7.54 4.06 -4.46
C ILE A 93 8.37 3.99 -5.75
N ASN A 94 9.32 3.05 -5.83
CA ASN A 94 10.15 2.88 -7.03
C ASN A 94 9.34 2.33 -8.20
N LEU A 95 8.48 1.34 -7.98
CA LEU A 95 7.59 0.78 -9.00
C LEU A 95 6.62 1.83 -9.53
N GLU A 96 5.96 2.59 -8.64
CA GLU A 96 5.12 3.73 -9.02
C GLU A 96 5.89 4.68 -9.95
N ARG A 97 7.11 5.06 -9.57
CA ARG A 97 7.91 5.99 -10.36
C ARG A 97 8.20 5.48 -11.76
N ILE A 98 8.46 4.18 -11.90
CA ILE A 98 8.72 3.56 -13.21
C ILE A 98 7.43 3.54 -14.04
N ILE A 99 6.32 3.08 -13.44
CA ILE A 99 5.01 3.01 -14.10
C ILE A 99 4.56 4.39 -14.57
N ASN A 100 4.60 5.40 -13.70
CA ASN A 100 4.14 6.75 -14.04
C ASN A 100 5.08 7.48 -15.02
N LYS A 101 6.31 7.01 -15.24
CA LYS A 101 7.20 7.59 -16.26
C LYS A 101 6.96 7.02 -17.65
N ASN A 102 6.24 5.91 -17.77
CA ASN A 102 5.94 5.25 -19.03
C ASN A 102 4.42 5.18 -19.23
N ASN A 103 3.93 5.92 -20.23
CA ASN A 103 2.50 6.00 -20.52
C ASN A 103 1.88 4.65 -20.86
N ASP A 104 2.63 3.73 -21.48
CA ASP A 104 2.13 2.41 -21.83
C ASP A 104 1.91 1.56 -20.58
N TYR A 105 2.86 1.56 -19.64
CA TYR A 105 2.70 0.86 -18.37
C TYR A 105 1.56 1.42 -17.53
N SER A 106 1.47 2.76 -17.44
CA SER A 106 0.39 3.42 -16.71
C SER A 106 -0.99 3.11 -17.32
N SER A 107 -1.10 3.17 -18.65
CA SER A 107 -2.35 2.88 -19.38
C SER A 107 -2.74 1.42 -19.23
N HIS A 108 -1.77 0.50 -19.32
CA HIS A 108 -2.01 -0.93 -19.16
C HIS A 108 -2.51 -1.28 -17.74
N LEU A 109 -1.86 -0.74 -16.70
CA LEU A 109 -2.31 -0.94 -15.32
C LEU A 109 -3.72 -0.38 -15.10
N SER A 110 -4.00 0.82 -15.63
CA SER A 110 -5.31 1.46 -15.52
C SER A 110 -6.41 0.63 -16.20
N GLN A 111 -6.12 0.07 -17.38
CA GLN A 111 -7.03 -0.82 -18.10
C GLN A 111 -7.34 -2.08 -17.29
N LYS A 112 -6.32 -2.71 -16.68
CA LYS A 112 -6.48 -3.92 -15.87
C LYS A 112 -7.29 -3.66 -14.60
N ILE A 113 -7.03 -2.55 -13.91
CA ILE A 113 -7.83 -2.14 -12.73
C ILE A 113 -9.28 -1.87 -13.14
N SER A 114 -9.52 -1.16 -14.23
CA SER A 114 -10.88 -0.88 -14.73
C SER A 114 -11.63 -2.15 -15.12
N GLN A 115 -10.93 -3.16 -15.65
CA GLN A 115 -11.52 -4.46 -15.93
C GLN A 115 -11.90 -5.20 -14.65
N LEU A 116 -11.03 -5.18 -13.64
CA LEU A 116 -11.30 -5.81 -12.36
C LEU A 116 -12.46 -5.13 -11.62
N GLU A 117 -12.56 -3.80 -11.68
CA GLU A 117 -13.67 -3.03 -11.10
C GLU A 117 -15.02 -3.47 -11.67
N ARG A 118 -15.14 -3.64 -13.00
CA ARG A 118 -16.38 -4.15 -13.63
C ARG A 118 -16.79 -5.54 -13.15
N GLN A 119 -15.83 -6.31 -12.65
CA GLN A 119 -16.04 -7.67 -12.14
C GLN A 119 -16.19 -7.71 -10.60
N LYS A 120 -16.02 -6.58 -9.90
CA LYS A 120 -15.99 -6.51 -8.44
C LYS A 120 -17.20 -7.18 -7.80
N ASN A 121 -18.40 -6.94 -8.33
CA ASN A 121 -19.66 -7.45 -7.79
C ASN A 121 -19.82 -8.98 -7.91
N TYR A 122 -18.96 -9.66 -8.68
CA TYR A 122 -18.96 -11.13 -8.75
C TYR A 122 -18.16 -11.79 -7.62
N PHE A 123 -17.35 -11.01 -6.91
CA PHE A 123 -16.53 -11.54 -5.82
C PHE A 123 -17.17 -11.21 -4.47
N GLU A 124 -17.20 -12.20 -3.58
CA GLU A 124 -17.45 -11.92 -2.17
C GLU A 124 -16.29 -11.08 -1.59
N PRO A 125 -16.57 -10.16 -0.64
CA PRO A 125 -15.56 -9.38 0.04
C PRO A 125 -14.46 -10.27 0.62
N LEU A 126 -13.20 -9.89 0.38
CA LEU A 126 -12.00 -10.60 0.87
C LEU A 126 -11.89 -12.09 0.47
N SER A 127 -12.68 -12.55 -0.49
CA SER A 127 -12.61 -13.93 -0.97
C SER A 127 -11.27 -14.25 -1.64
N ASP A 128 -10.90 -15.52 -1.61
CA ASP A 128 -9.70 -16.01 -2.32
C ASP A 128 -9.78 -15.73 -3.83
N GLY A 129 -10.99 -15.76 -4.41
CA GLY A 129 -11.24 -15.35 -5.80
C GLY A 129 -10.85 -13.91 -6.08
N LEU A 130 -11.23 -12.98 -5.19
CA LEU A 130 -10.86 -11.56 -5.29
C LEU A 130 -9.34 -11.37 -5.21
N PHE A 131 -8.68 -12.04 -4.27
CA PHE A 131 -7.23 -11.96 -4.12
C PHE A 131 -6.48 -12.56 -5.31
N ASN A 132 -6.98 -13.66 -5.88
CA ASN A 132 -6.42 -14.22 -7.12
C ASN A 132 -6.54 -13.23 -8.28
N ALA A 133 -7.67 -12.54 -8.41
CA ALA A 133 -7.87 -11.53 -9.45
C ALA A 133 -6.94 -10.31 -9.26
N LEU A 134 -6.82 -9.79 -8.04
CA LEU A 134 -5.88 -8.71 -7.69
C LEU A 134 -4.41 -9.13 -7.95
N ALA A 135 -4.04 -10.36 -7.56
CA ALA A 135 -2.71 -10.90 -7.80
C ALA A 135 -2.42 -11.10 -9.29
N GLY A 136 -3.44 -11.43 -10.09
CA GLY A 136 -3.37 -11.47 -11.55
C GLY A 136 -3.01 -10.10 -12.12
N VAL A 137 -3.71 -9.04 -11.70
CA VAL A 137 -3.40 -7.65 -12.10
C VAL A 137 -1.96 -7.28 -11.71
N TYR A 138 -1.53 -7.58 -10.48
CA TYR A 138 -0.16 -7.30 -10.05
C TYR A 138 0.87 -8.06 -10.91
N SER A 139 0.64 -9.34 -11.17
CA SER A 139 1.59 -10.20 -11.89
C SER A 139 1.73 -9.80 -13.36
N ASP A 140 0.64 -9.33 -13.97
CA ASP A 140 0.56 -8.92 -15.37
C ASP A 140 1.09 -7.49 -15.57
N ALA A 141 0.57 -6.52 -14.79
CA ALA A 141 0.81 -5.10 -15.06
C ALA A 141 1.92 -4.46 -14.20
N VAL A 142 2.31 -5.06 -13.07
CA VAL A 142 3.25 -4.44 -12.12
C VAL A 142 4.57 -5.20 -12.04
N SER A 143 4.51 -6.51 -11.82
CA SER A 143 5.69 -7.37 -11.64
C SER A 143 6.72 -7.30 -12.79
N PRO A 144 6.34 -7.19 -14.07
CA PRO A 144 7.31 -7.11 -15.18
C PRO A 144 8.02 -5.75 -15.32
N VAL A 145 7.50 -4.70 -14.70
CA VAL A 145 7.91 -3.31 -14.97
C VAL A 145 9.24 -2.94 -14.30
N GLY A 146 9.65 -3.64 -13.25
CA GLY A 146 10.86 -3.27 -12.50
C GLY A 146 11.33 -4.31 -11.49
N PRO A 147 12.27 -3.93 -10.60
CA PRO A 147 12.79 -4.83 -9.58
C PRO A 147 11.69 -5.38 -8.69
N LYS A 148 11.70 -6.70 -8.47
CA LYS A 148 10.73 -7.38 -7.62
C LYS A 148 10.90 -6.97 -6.16
N ILE A 149 9.79 -6.67 -5.49
CA ILE A 149 9.75 -6.53 -4.03
C ILE A 149 9.95 -7.93 -3.44
N GLN A 150 11.08 -8.13 -2.76
CA GLN A 150 11.45 -9.41 -2.15
C GLN A 150 10.73 -9.57 -0.81
N VAL A 151 9.63 -10.31 -0.80
CA VAL A 151 8.83 -10.54 0.42
C VAL A 151 9.44 -11.68 1.23
N ASN A 152 9.82 -11.38 2.47
CA ASN A 152 10.28 -12.36 3.45
C ASN A 152 9.12 -12.82 4.34
N GLY A 153 9.22 -14.04 4.88
CA GLY A 153 8.16 -14.63 5.69
C GLY A 153 8.46 -16.08 6.05
N SER A 154 7.44 -16.79 6.56
CA SER A 154 7.51 -18.23 6.74
C SER A 154 7.54 -18.92 5.37
N ILE A 155 8.54 -19.79 5.16
CA ILE A 155 8.70 -20.54 3.90
C ILE A 155 7.46 -21.40 3.63
N GLU A 156 6.89 -22.03 4.66
CA GLU A 156 5.70 -22.88 4.51
C GLU A 156 4.48 -22.07 4.10
N LEU A 157 4.27 -20.89 4.69
CA LEU A 157 3.18 -20.00 4.32
C LEU A 157 3.36 -19.44 2.91
N LEU A 158 4.57 -19.01 2.55
CA LEU A 158 4.85 -18.45 1.23
C LEU A 158 4.79 -19.48 0.09
N LYS A 159 4.77 -20.79 0.39
CA LYS A 159 4.45 -21.84 -0.58
C LYS A 159 2.96 -21.93 -0.90
N ASN A 160 2.09 -21.45 -0.01
CA ASN A 160 0.65 -21.48 -0.23
C ASN A 160 0.24 -20.46 -1.33
N PRO A 161 -0.39 -20.89 -2.43
CA PRO A 161 -0.80 -20.00 -3.52
C PRO A 161 -1.72 -18.86 -3.07
N ILE A 162 -2.62 -19.11 -2.12
CA ILE A 162 -3.55 -18.09 -1.60
C ILE A 162 -2.80 -17.04 -0.78
N ILE A 163 -1.80 -17.43 0.02
CA ILE A 163 -0.95 -16.47 0.74
C ILE A 163 -0.17 -15.61 -0.26
N GLN A 164 0.37 -16.20 -1.33
CA GLN A 164 1.02 -15.42 -2.38
C GLN A 164 0.05 -14.46 -3.08
N ALA A 165 -1.20 -14.89 -3.33
CA ALA A 165 -2.23 -14.04 -3.92
C ALA A 165 -2.58 -12.85 -3.01
N LYS A 166 -2.77 -13.10 -1.71
CA LYS A 166 -2.98 -12.06 -0.69
C LYS A 166 -1.80 -11.07 -0.64
N VAL A 167 -0.56 -11.57 -0.64
CA VAL A 167 0.64 -10.71 -0.69
C VAL A 167 0.67 -9.83 -1.94
N ARG A 168 0.50 -10.40 -3.14
CA ARG A 168 0.52 -9.64 -4.40
C ARG A 168 -0.64 -8.65 -4.49
N GLY A 169 -1.84 -9.06 -4.05
CA GLY A 169 -3.00 -8.20 -3.98
C GLY A 169 -2.78 -7.01 -3.06
N LEU A 170 -2.23 -7.22 -1.86
CA LEU A 170 -1.90 -6.14 -0.94
C LEU A 170 -0.77 -5.24 -1.46
N LEU A 171 0.24 -5.78 -2.15
CA LEU A 171 1.25 -4.95 -2.82
C LEU A 171 0.63 -4.05 -3.90
N LEU A 172 -0.38 -4.53 -4.64
CA LEU A 172 -1.13 -3.70 -5.58
C LEU A 172 -1.85 -2.53 -4.87
N THR A 173 -2.49 -2.78 -3.71
CA THR A 173 -3.11 -1.71 -2.89
C THR A 173 -2.08 -0.68 -2.39
N GLY A 174 -0.88 -1.16 -2.04
CA GLY A 174 0.25 -0.31 -1.66
C GLY A 174 0.76 0.54 -2.83
N LEU A 175 0.80 -0.02 -4.04
CA LEU A 175 1.17 0.71 -5.25
C LEU A 175 0.16 1.83 -5.55
N ARG A 176 -1.14 1.55 -5.43
CA ARG A 176 -2.19 2.58 -5.55
C ARG A 176 -2.03 3.70 -4.52
N SER A 177 -1.65 3.35 -3.29
CA SER A 177 -1.35 4.34 -2.25
C SER A 177 -0.09 5.16 -2.59
N ALA A 178 0.91 4.55 -3.24
CA ALA A 178 2.10 5.25 -3.73
C ALA A 178 1.78 6.22 -4.88
N VAL A 179 0.88 5.82 -5.80
CA VAL A 179 0.36 6.71 -6.86
C VAL A 179 -0.33 7.92 -6.23
N LEU A 180 -1.25 7.69 -5.29
CA LEU A 180 -1.93 8.77 -4.55
C LEU A 180 -0.92 9.68 -3.85
N TRP A 181 0.05 9.11 -3.15
CA TRP A 181 1.08 9.84 -2.43
C TRP A 181 1.83 10.81 -3.34
N ARG A 182 2.16 10.38 -4.56
CA ARG A 182 2.79 11.26 -5.54
C ARG A 182 1.83 12.33 -6.08
N GLN A 183 0.57 11.98 -6.34
CA GLN A 183 -0.46 12.92 -6.80
C GLN A 183 -0.67 14.08 -5.81
N VAL A 184 -0.62 13.81 -4.51
CA VAL A 184 -0.74 14.83 -3.44
C VAL A 184 0.59 15.52 -3.11
N GLY A 185 1.63 15.34 -3.94
CA GLY A 185 2.90 16.07 -3.84
C GLY A 185 4.01 15.38 -3.05
N GLY A 186 3.82 14.11 -2.68
CA GLY A 186 4.85 13.25 -2.09
C GLY A 186 6.08 13.08 -2.99
N ARG A 187 7.26 13.08 -2.37
CA ARG A 187 8.58 12.96 -3.01
C ARG A 187 9.46 12.04 -2.19
N ARG A 188 10.33 11.28 -2.87
CA ARG A 188 11.22 10.28 -2.26
C ARG A 188 11.98 10.75 -1.02
N PHE A 189 12.45 12.01 -1.02
CA PHE A 189 13.24 12.56 0.09
C PHE A 189 12.41 13.20 1.21
N ASP A 190 11.08 13.27 1.09
CA ASP A 190 10.23 13.86 2.13
C ASP A 190 10.37 13.14 3.46
N PHE A 191 10.56 11.82 3.41
CA PHE A 191 10.74 11.00 4.60
C PHE A 191 11.97 11.43 5.41
N LEU A 192 13.06 11.83 4.74
CA LEU A 192 14.30 12.25 5.39
C LEU A 192 14.31 13.75 5.72
N LEU A 193 13.76 14.59 4.84
CA LEU A 193 13.82 16.05 4.97
C LEU A 193 12.68 16.62 5.82
N HIS A 194 11.53 15.93 5.89
CA HIS A 194 10.32 16.39 6.57
C HIS A 194 9.84 15.40 7.64
N GLN A 195 10.73 14.52 8.13
CA GLN A 195 10.45 13.52 9.15
C GLN A 195 9.68 14.09 10.34
N LYS A 196 10.13 15.20 10.93
CA LYS A 196 9.49 15.82 12.11
C LYS A 196 8.04 16.22 11.82
N THR A 197 7.78 16.78 10.64
CA THR A 197 6.44 17.21 10.23
C THR A 197 5.52 16.02 10.00
N ILE A 198 6.00 15.00 9.30
CA ILE A 198 5.26 13.76 9.04
C ILE A 198 4.92 13.05 10.35
N LEU A 199 5.89 12.95 11.28
CA LEU A 199 5.66 12.32 12.58
C LEU A 199 4.66 13.09 13.44
N ARG A 200 4.75 14.42 13.48
CA ARG A 200 3.75 15.24 14.18
C ARG A 200 2.34 14.99 13.64
N GLN A 201 2.18 15.04 12.31
CA GLN A 201 0.88 14.74 11.69
C GLN A 201 0.40 13.32 11.96
N THR A 202 1.33 12.35 11.99
CA THR A 202 1.03 10.96 12.34
C THR A 202 0.49 10.86 13.78
N ASP A 203 1.10 11.57 14.73
CA ASP A 203 0.63 11.63 16.12
C ASP A 203 -0.75 12.31 16.22
N ASP A 204 -0.95 13.43 15.51
CA ASP A 204 -2.23 14.13 15.45
C ASP A 204 -3.35 13.23 14.92
N PHE A 205 -3.09 12.42 13.89
CA PHE A 205 -4.06 11.46 13.35
C PHE A 205 -4.30 10.28 14.29
N LEU A 206 -3.26 9.76 14.94
CA LEU A 206 -3.42 8.66 15.90
C LEU A 206 -4.26 9.05 17.10
N ALA A 207 -4.22 10.33 17.53
CA ALA A 207 -5.07 10.85 18.59
C ALA A 207 -6.57 10.89 18.20
N GLN A 208 -6.90 10.78 16.91
CA GLN A 208 -8.26 10.75 16.38
C GLN A 208 -8.76 9.33 16.07
N CYS A 209 -7.94 8.30 16.31
CA CYS A 209 -8.19 6.89 15.97
C CYS A 209 -8.68 6.01 17.13
#